data_AF-A0A516P228-F1
#
_entry.id   AF-A0A516P228-F1
#
_cell.length_a   1.000
_cell.length_b   1.000
_cell.length_c   1.000
_cell.angle_alpha   90.00
_cell.angle_beta   90.00
_cell.angle_gamma   90.00
#
_symmetry.space_group_name_H-M   'P 1'
#
loop_
_entity.id
_entity.type
_entity.pdbx_description
1 polymer ?
#
loop_
_entity_poly.entity_id
_entity_poly.type
_entity_poly.pdbx_seq_one_letter_code
_entity_poly.pdbx_strand_id
1 'polypeptide(L)'
;MSRLTNKARNNRSQLAAKTTAKSTPNSVGTKLYPQLVDKTVTQTRQDIAKWRTALNGFNNTDSPSVYLLYNLYATILDDALLTSQIENRIQDSLGSSFNLRKKGGDIDEELTETYQNSELFNDIVTQIINSRFYGHSLIEIDWKKDGQNEPQLKVDLIPRQNVLSKTGVMLFDYNEDKGVKYRELPEFGTWILEFGKPGEKGLLNKAVPHALFKRFAQSCWSELCEIYGIPPRVYKTDASDPAAVSRGKKMMQDMGSAAWFIIDTTEEFEWAKGVNTNGDVYSNLMTFSDNQNSLLISGAIVGQDTKHGSNSKEETSQKLLTKLVMADMALVEMYMNSKVMPALARIGAVPADYVFNWEISEDLQTLWDRTVQALAFFDVDPEWIKDKFGIEVTGVKQNAVPIPGTNLNAADYFFT
;
A
#
# COMPACT_ATOMS: atom_id res chain seq x y z
N MET A 1 -15.75 27.94 67.54
CA MET A 1 -16.54 27.69 66.33
C MET A 1 -17.14 26.29 66.40
N SER A 2 -18.45 26.16 66.15
CA SER A 2 -19.26 24.98 65.75
C SER A 2 -19.11 23.64 66.50
N ARG A 3 -20.05 23.22 67.38
CA ARG A 3 -21.29 22.41 67.13
C ARG A 3 -21.04 21.15 66.26
N LEU A 4 -20.98 19.95 66.84
CA LEU A 4 -22.07 18.99 67.21
C LEU A 4 -22.60 18.13 66.02
N THR A 5 -22.34 16.81 66.05
CA THR A 5 -23.34 15.70 66.14
C THR A 5 -23.00 14.40 65.36
N ASN A 6 -23.10 13.27 66.08
CA ASN A 6 -23.69 11.96 65.73
C ASN A 6 -23.73 11.50 64.25
N LYS A 7 -23.20 10.30 63.97
CA LYS A 7 -24.01 9.05 63.89
C LYS A 7 -23.17 7.84 63.47
N ALA A 8 -23.30 6.78 64.26
CA ALA A 8 -23.12 5.41 63.82
C ALA A 8 -24.11 5.06 62.70
N ARG A 9 -23.67 4.24 61.73
CA ARG A 9 -24.55 3.31 61.01
C ARG A 9 -23.76 2.16 60.36
N ASN A 10 -23.99 0.98 60.92
CA ASN A 10 -24.12 -0.32 60.25
C ASN A 10 -22.92 -0.93 59.52
N ASN A 11 -22.02 -1.53 60.31
CA ASN A 11 -21.42 -2.82 59.95
C ASN A 11 -22.30 -3.95 60.53
N ARG A 12 -23.14 -4.59 59.71
CA ARG A 12 -23.62 -5.97 59.92
C ARG A 12 -24.45 -6.47 58.73
N SER A 13 -24.24 -7.75 58.41
CA SER A 13 -24.88 -8.58 57.38
C SER A 13 -24.34 -8.30 55.95
N GLN A 14 -23.79 -9.25 55.19
CA GLN A 14 -24.22 -10.64 55.04
C GLN A 14 -23.02 -11.57 54.70
N LEU A 15 -22.81 -12.58 55.53
CA LEU A 15 -22.31 -13.89 55.12
C LEU A 15 -23.56 -14.71 54.76
N ALA A 16 -23.78 -15.01 53.49
CA ALA A 16 -24.58 -16.15 53.04
C ALA A 16 -24.41 -16.35 51.53
N ALA A 17 -24.12 -17.59 51.17
CA ALA A 17 -24.00 -18.12 49.83
C ALA A 17 -25.15 -17.73 48.89
N LYS A 18 -24.82 -17.38 47.65
CA LYS A 18 -25.62 -17.67 46.47
C LYS A 18 -24.69 -17.93 45.29
N THR A 19 -24.52 -19.22 45.02
CA THR A 19 -24.35 -19.83 43.71
C THR A 19 -24.64 -18.88 42.55
N THR A 20 -23.60 -18.42 41.86
CA THR A 20 -23.71 -18.03 40.45
C THR A 20 -23.41 -19.27 39.62
N ALA A 21 -24.39 -19.64 38.83
CA ALA A 21 -24.40 -20.79 37.95
C ALA A 21 -23.12 -20.83 37.10
N LYS A 22 -22.52 -22.01 36.97
CA LYS A 22 -21.68 -22.32 35.80
C LYS A 22 -22.58 -22.16 34.58
N SER A 23 -22.51 -21.01 33.92
CA SER A 23 -22.89 -20.94 32.51
C SER A 23 -21.92 -21.85 31.79
N THR A 24 -22.45 -22.94 31.25
CA THR A 24 -21.83 -23.74 30.22
C THR A 24 -21.14 -22.80 29.24
N PRO A 25 -19.84 -22.95 28.92
CA PRO A 25 -19.22 -22.12 27.91
C PRO A 25 -19.92 -22.50 26.60
N ASN A 26 -20.81 -21.63 26.14
CA ASN A 26 -21.15 -21.59 24.72
C ASN A 26 -19.81 -21.53 23.98
N SER A 27 -19.64 -22.40 23.01
CA SER A 27 -18.43 -22.60 22.20
C SER A 27 -18.13 -21.38 21.33
N VAL A 28 -17.85 -20.24 21.95
CA VAL A 28 -17.23 -19.10 21.30
C VAL A 28 -15.77 -19.50 21.14
N GLY A 29 -15.37 -19.75 19.90
CA GLY A 29 -14.01 -20.15 19.56
C GLY A 29 -12.94 -19.21 20.14
N THR A 30 -11.71 -19.70 20.21
CA THR A 30 -10.59 -18.97 20.80
C THR A 30 -10.21 -17.80 19.88
N LYS A 31 -10.67 -16.58 20.19
CA LYS A 31 -10.34 -15.35 19.45
C LYS A 31 -8.89 -14.93 19.69
N LEU A 32 -8.13 -14.67 18.63
CA LEU A 32 -6.70 -14.40 18.68
C LEU A 32 -6.36 -12.92 18.87
N TYR A 33 -7.01 -12.03 18.11
CA TYR A 33 -6.73 -10.61 18.11
C TYR A 33 -6.88 -9.96 19.50
N PRO A 34 -7.95 -10.26 20.29
CA PRO A 34 -8.12 -9.66 21.62
C PRO A 34 -7.07 -10.11 22.66
N GLN A 35 -6.27 -11.14 22.37
CA GLN A 35 -5.25 -11.66 23.28
C GLN A 35 -3.87 -10.99 23.07
N LEU A 36 -3.74 -10.13 22.06
CA LEU A 36 -2.51 -9.43 21.75
C LEU A 36 -2.21 -8.36 22.80
N VAL A 37 -0.92 -8.20 23.13
CA VAL A 37 -0.44 -7.14 24.01
C VAL A 37 0.00 -5.94 23.19
N ASP A 38 -0.67 -4.80 23.36
CA ASP A 38 -0.31 -3.55 22.70
C ASP A 38 1.06 -3.03 23.15
N LYS A 39 1.85 -2.55 22.19
CA LYS A 39 3.20 -2.03 22.46
C LYS A 39 3.48 -0.71 21.76
N THR A 40 4.20 0.15 22.47
CA THR A 40 4.72 1.39 21.91
C THR A 40 5.83 1.08 20.90
N VAL A 41 5.66 1.54 19.66
CA VAL A 41 6.70 1.48 18.63
C VAL A 41 7.66 2.65 18.84
N THR A 42 8.87 2.37 19.31
CA THR A 42 9.92 3.39 19.44
C THR A 42 10.62 3.61 18.10
N GLN A 43 10.55 4.83 17.56
CA GLN A 43 11.30 5.20 16.37
C GLN A 43 12.77 5.44 16.73
N THR A 44 13.62 4.45 16.42
CA THR A 44 15.09 4.60 16.50
C THR A 44 15.66 4.69 15.09
N ARG A 45 16.81 5.36 14.92
CA ARG A 45 17.51 5.43 13.63
C ARG A 45 17.70 4.02 13.07
N GLN A 46 17.19 3.77 11.87
CA GLN A 46 17.37 2.51 11.15
C GLN A 46 18.56 2.61 10.20
N ASP A 47 19.34 1.54 10.09
CA ASP A 47 20.51 1.45 9.22
C ASP A 47 20.65 0.04 8.61
N ILE A 48 21.67 -0.13 7.76
CA ILE A 48 21.94 -1.41 7.09
C ILE A 48 22.35 -2.50 8.09
N ALA A 49 23.02 -2.14 9.19
CA ALA A 49 23.42 -3.12 10.20
C ALA A 49 22.19 -3.69 10.92
N LYS A 50 21.21 -2.86 11.26
CA LYS A 50 19.91 -3.27 11.79
C LYS A 50 19.12 -4.10 10.78
N TRP A 51 19.13 -3.73 9.50
CA TRP A 51 18.52 -4.55 8.45
C TRP A 51 19.14 -5.95 8.38
N ARG A 52 20.48 -6.06 8.36
CA ARG A 52 21.18 -7.36 8.39
C ARG A 52 20.86 -8.17 9.64
N THR A 53 20.77 -7.51 10.79
CA THR A 53 20.37 -8.14 12.05
C THR A 53 18.95 -8.69 11.97
N ALA A 54 18.00 -7.91 11.43
CA ALA A 54 16.62 -8.34 11.20
C ALA A 54 16.55 -9.53 10.24
N LEU A 55 17.36 -9.54 9.17
CA LEU A 55 17.46 -10.67 8.24
C LEU A 55 17.99 -11.94 8.91
N ASN A 56 19.03 -11.81 9.74
CA ASN A 56 19.59 -12.94 10.47
C ASN A 56 18.57 -13.50 11.47
N GLY A 57 17.84 -12.64 12.18
CA GLY A 57 16.74 -13.04 13.07
C GLY A 57 15.62 -13.76 12.31
N PHE A 58 15.23 -13.25 11.14
CA PHE A 58 14.19 -13.86 10.31
C PHE A 58 14.63 -15.23 9.76
N ASN A 59 15.90 -15.36 9.36
CA ASN A 59 16.45 -16.59 8.79
C ASN A 59 16.84 -17.63 9.85
N ASN A 60 16.89 -17.25 11.13
CA ASN A 60 17.20 -18.18 12.21
C ASN A 60 16.18 -19.34 12.19
N THR A 61 16.68 -20.57 12.18
CA THR A 61 15.83 -21.76 12.08
C THR A 61 15.37 -22.23 13.46
N ASP A 62 16.19 -22.05 14.49
CA ASP A 62 15.90 -22.55 15.83
C ASP A 62 15.02 -21.57 16.62
N SER A 63 15.33 -20.28 16.51
CA SER A 63 14.60 -19.20 17.19
C SER A 63 14.36 -18.02 16.24
N PRO A 64 13.41 -18.15 15.30
CA PRO A 64 13.10 -17.08 14.35
C PRO A 64 12.52 -15.87 15.07
N SER A 65 12.99 -14.68 14.68
CA SER A 65 12.46 -13.40 15.16
C SER A 65 12.13 -12.51 13.96
N VAL A 66 10.88 -12.07 13.87
CA VAL A 66 10.36 -11.33 12.70
C VAL A 66 10.04 -9.86 13.00
N TYR A 67 9.86 -9.49 14.27
CA TYR A 67 9.39 -8.16 14.65
C TYR A 67 10.35 -7.04 14.20
N LEU A 68 11.67 -7.28 14.24
CA LEU A 68 12.67 -6.31 13.77
C LEU A 68 12.50 -5.99 12.28
N LEU A 69 12.16 -7.01 11.47
CA LEU A 69 11.97 -6.84 10.04
C LEU A 69 10.68 -6.05 9.74
N TYR A 70 9.59 -6.39 10.42
CA TYR A 70 8.31 -5.70 10.23
C TYR A 70 8.32 -4.26 10.77
N ASN A 71 9.05 -3.99 11.85
CA ASN A 71 9.27 -2.62 12.34
C ASN A 71 10.09 -1.78 11.35
N LEU A 72 11.05 -2.42 10.68
CA LEU A 72 11.80 -1.77 9.61
C LEU A 72 10.90 -1.47 8.41
N TYR A 73 9.98 -2.37 8.05
CA TYR A 73 8.99 -2.13 7.00
C TYR A 73 8.11 -0.92 7.31
N ALA A 74 7.61 -0.82 8.54
CA ALA A 74 6.86 0.37 8.97
C ALA A 74 7.69 1.66 8.81
N THR A 75 9.00 1.62 9.09
CA THR A 75 9.87 2.80 8.98
C THR A 75 10.14 3.20 7.52
N ILE A 76 10.26 2.24 6.59
CA ILE A 76 10.55 2.57 5.18
C ILE A 76 9.30 3.04 4.42
N LEU A 77 8.10 2.72 4.92
CA LEU A 77 6.83 3.21 4.37
C LEU A 77 6.56 4.68 4.74
N ASP A 78 7.41 5.30 5.54
CA ASP A 78 7.44 6.77 5.64
C ASP A 78 7.95 7.42 4.33
N ASP A 79 8.54 6.65 3.41
CA ASP A 79 8.95 7.14 2.10
C ASP A 79 7.74 7.39 1.19
N ALA A 80 7.56 8.66 0.79
CA ALA A 80 6.39 9.10 0.02
C ALA A 80 6.26 8.39 -1.35
N LEU A 81 7.37 8.14 -2.04
CA LEU A 81 7.33 7.48 -3.35
C LEU A 81 6.97 6.00 -3.18
N LEU A 82 7.64 5.29 -2.29
CA LEU A 82 7.39 3.88 -2.03
C LEU A 82 5.92 3.64 -1.66
N THR A 83 5.39 4.46 -0.73
CA THR A 83 4.00 4.37 -0.30
C THR A 83 3.04 4.70 -1.42
N SER A 84 3.28 5.77 -2.20
CA SER A 84 2.45 6.09 -3.36
C SER A 84 2.37 4.94 -4.37
N GLN A 85 3.49 4.28 -4.70
CA GLN A 85 3.47 3.20 -5.69
C GLN A 85 2.74 1.95 -5.17
N ILE A 86 2.86 1.65 -3.87
CA ILE A 86 2.14 0.52 -3.24
C ILE A 86 0.64 0.82 -3.21
N GLU A 87 0.26 2.01 -2.77
CA GLU A 87 -1.13 2.44 -2.67
C GLU A 87 -1.81 2.48 -4.03
N ASN A 88 -1.17 3.01 -5.08
CA ASN A 88 -1.73 3.00 -6.44
C ASN A 88 -2.10 1.57 -6.89
N ARG A 89 -1.20 0.62 -6.66
CA ARG A 89 -1.41 -0.78 -7.06
C ARG A 89 -2.53 -1.47 -6.27
N ILE A 90 -2.69 -1.13 -5.00
CA ILE A 90 -3.81 -1.59 -4.16
C ILE A 90 -5.11 -0.94 -4.62
N GLN A 91 -5.12 0.38 -4.80
CA GLN A 91 -6.29 1.17 -5.20
C GLN A 91 -6.82 0.77 -6.57
N ASP A 92 -5.95 0.53 -7.56
CA ASP A 92 -6.37 0.05 -8.89
C ASP A 92 -7.08 -1.31 -8.80
N SER A 93 -6.64 -2.18 -7.88
CA SER A 93 -7.29 -3.48 -7.65
C SER A 93 -8.62 -3.33 -6.90
N LEU A 94 -8.70 -2.44 -5.91
CA LEU A 94 -9.93 -2.18 -5.15
C LEU A 94 -10.98 -1.42 -5.96
N GLY A 95 -10.55 -0.55 -6.88
CA GLY A 95 -11.43 0.19 -7.78
C GLY A 95 -12.02 -0.66 -8.91
N SER A 96 -11.60 -1.93 -9.04
CA SER A 96 -12.15 -2.85 -10.03
C SER A 96 -13.49 -3.43 -9.55
N SER A 97 -14.48 -3.50 -10.44
CA SER A 97 -15.75 -4.16 -10.16
C SER A 97 -15.58 -5.68 -10.12
N PHE A 98 -16.32 -6.36 -9.25
CA PHE A 98 -16.37 -7.82 -9.22
C PHE A 98 -17.82 -8.31 -9.24
N ASN A 99 -17.98 -9.58 -9.58
CA ASN A 99 -19.26 -10.26 -9.62
C ASN A 99 -19.22 -11.49 -8.71
N LEU A 100 -20.27 -11.66 -7.92
CA LEU A 100 -20.55 -12.90 -7.22
C LEU A 100 -21.60 -13.67 -8.01
N ARG A 101 -21.30 -14.94 -8.29
CA ARG A 101 -22.23 -15.82 -8.99
C ARG A 101 -22.20 -17.20 -8.40
N LYS A 102 -23.32 -17.91 -8.50
CA LYS A 102 -23.34 -19.35 -8.25
C LYS A 102 -22.47 -20.05 -9.30
N LYS A 103 -21.77 -21.10 -8.92
CA LYS A 103 -20.94 -21.89 -9.85
C LYS A 103 -21.76 -22.37 -11.05
N GLY A 104 -21.50 -21.79 -12.23
CA GLY A 104 -22.21 -22.11 -13.49
C GLY A 104 -23.61 -21.49 -13.62
N GLY A 105 -23.98 -20.57 -12.73
CA GLY A 105 -25.23 -19.81 -12.79
C GLY A 105 -25.01 -18.34 -13.14
N ASP A 106 -26.12 -17.60 -13.12
CA ASP A 106 -26.15 -16.16 -13.38
C ASP A 106 -25.54 -15.35 -12.23
N ILE A 107 -25.23 -14.08 -12.53
CA ILE A 107 -24.70 -13.12 -11.56
C ILE A 107 -25.78 -12.79 -10.53
N ASP A 108 -25.39 -12.79 -9.27
CA ASP A 108 -26.25 -12.37 -8.16
C ASP A 108 -25.99 -10.87 -7.90
N GLU A 109 -26.80 -10.02 -8.53
CA GLU A 109 -26.64 -8.56 -8.47
C GLU A 109 -26.79 -8.02 -7.05
N GLU A 110 -27.75 -8.52 -6.28
CA GLU A 110 -28.03 -8.06 -4.91
C GLU A 110 -26.88 -8.40 -3.95
N LEU A 111 -26.38 -9.64 -4.02
CA LEU A 111 -25.25 -10.04 -3.20
C LEU A 111 -23.96 -9.31 -3.62
N THR A 112 -23.77 -9.11 -4.93
CA THR A 112 -22.62 -8.38 -5.46
C THR A 112 -22.62 -6.94 -4.96
N GLU A 113 -23.73 -6.22 -5.09
CA GLU A 113 -23.86 -4.83 -4.62
C GLU A 113 -23.60 -4.70 -3.11
N THR A 114 -24.10 -5.66 -2.33
CA THR A 114 -23.91 -5.72 -0.87
C THR A 114 -22.43 -5.77 -0.50
N TYR A 115 -21.63 -6.59 -1.20
CA TYR A 115 -20.23 -6.80 -0.86
C TYR A 115 -19.27 -5.85 -1.58
N GLN A 116 -19.63 -5.33 -2.76
CA GLN A 116 -18.81 -4.41 -3.55
C GLN A 116 -18.41 -3.16 -2.75
N ASN A 117 -19.33 -2.65 -1.92
CA ASN A 117 -19.09 -1.48 -1.07
C ASN A 117 -18.87 -1.82 0.42
N SER A 118 -18.55 -3.08 0.73
CA SER A 118 -18.35 -3.53 2.11
C SER A 118 -16.90 -3.33 2.57
N GLU A 119 -16.71 -2.87 3.82
CA GLU A 119 -15.39 -2.83 4.48
C GLU A 119 -14.75 -4.22 4.51
N LEU A 120 -15.57 -5.27 4.73
CA LEU A 120 -15.13 -6.65 4.80
C LEU A 120 -14.32 -7.09 3.57
N PHE A 121 -14.89 -6.93 2.36
CA PHE A 121 -14.20 -7.36 1.14
C PHE A 121 -12.99 -6.47 0.85
N ASN A 122 -13.11 -5.16 1.04
CA ASN A 122 -12.00 -4.23 0.85
C ASN A 122 -10.80 -4.58 1.74
N ASP A 123 -11.03 -4.89 3.02
CA ASP A 123 -9.97 -5.27 3.95
C ASP A 123 -9.36 -6.63 3.58
N ILE A 124 -10.18 -7.62 3.20
CA ILE A 124 -9.68 -8.93 2.78
C ILE A 124 -8.83 -8.82 1.52
N VAL A 125 -9.32 -8.13 0.49
CA VAL A 125 -8.59 -7.90 -0.77
C VAL A 125 -7.28 -7.16 -0.49
N THR A 126 -7.33 -6.11 0.33
CA THR A 126 -6.14 -5.37 0.77
C THR A 126 -5.13 -6.27 1.46
N GLN A 127 -5.55 -7.14 2.39
CA GLN A 127 -4.64 -8.06 3.08
C GLN A 127 -4.09 -9.17 2.17
N ILE A 128 -4.85 -9.62 1.18
CA ILE A 128 -4.37 -10.55 0.15
C ILE A 128 -3.26 -9.90 -0.68
N ILE A 129 -3.47 -8.67 -1.18
CA ILE A 129 -2.46 -7.95 -1.97
C ILE A 129 -1.23 -7.66 -1.10
N ASN A 130 -1.44 -7.19 0.14
CA ASN A 130 -0.36 -6.95 1.10
C ASN A 130 0.49 -8.19 1.40
N SER A 131 -0.05 -9.41 1.26
CA SER A 131 0.75 -10.62 1.43
C SER A 131 1.93 -10.70 0.45
N ARG A 132 1.88 -10.00 -0.70
CA ARG A 132 2.99 -9.90 -1.65
C ARG A 132 4.09 -8.95 -1.19
N PHE A 133 3.70 -7.82 -0.61
CA PHE A 133 4.63 -6.80 -0.12
C PHE A 133 5.32 -7.24 1.18
N TYR A 134 4.55 -7.86 2.08
CA TYR A 134 5.01 -8.28 3.42
C TYR A 134 5.43 -9.76 3.51
N GLY A 135 5.18 -10.55 2.46
CA GLY A 135 5.44 -11.99 2.39
C GLY A 135 4.29 -12.86 2.92
N HIS A 136 3.60 -12.38 3.96
CA HIS A 136 2.43 -13.02 4.53
C HIS A 136 1.43 -12.00 5.11
N SER A 137 0.18 -12.44 5.26
CA SER A 137 -0.86 -11.74 6.01
C SER A 137 -1.69 -12.77 6.77
N LEU A 138 -1.94 -12.55 8.06
CA LEU A 138 -2.82 -13.38 8.87
C LEU A 138 -3.98 -12.50 9.35
N ILE A 139 -5.20 -12.87 8.99
CA ILE A 139 -6.40 -12.13 9.38
C ILE A 139 -7.29 -12.97 10.29
N GLU A 140 -7.99 -12.29 11.18
CA GLU A 140 -9.09 -12.84 11.96
C GLU A 140 -10.38 -12.12 11.57
N ILE A 141 -11.40 -12.89 11.23
CA ILE A 141 -12.75 -12.44 10.95
C ILE A 141 -13.54 -12.55 12.26
N ASP A 142 -14.32 -11.52 12.60
CA ASP A 142 -15.17 -11.55 13.79
C ASP A 142 -16.45 -10.74 13.58
N TRP A 143 -17.51 -11.09 14.30
CA TRP A 143 -18.72 -10.28 14.38
C TRP A 143 -18.49 -9.15 15.38
N LYS A 144 -18.48 -7.91 14.89
CA LYS A 144 -18.31 -6.72 15.71
C LYS A 144 -19.54 -5.85 15.66
N LYS A 145 -19.90 -5.30 16.83
CA LYS A 145 -21.02 -4.37 16.97
C LYS A 145 -20.49 -2.97 17.21
N ASP A 146 -20.71 -2.09 16.24
CA ASP A 146 -20.38 -0.67 16.38
C ASP A 146 -21.58 0.09 16.93
N GLY A 147 -21.57 0.35 18.24
CA GLY A 147 -22.62 1.09 18.92
C GLY A 147 -23.99 0.39 18.86
N GLN A 148 -24.97 1.05 18.25
CA GLN A 148 -26.36 0.55 18.16
C GLN A 148 -26.64 -0.20 16.85
N ASN A 149 -25.69 -0.24 15.92
CA ASN A 149 -25.87 -0.90 14.63
C ASN A 149 -25.95 -2.42 14.79
N GLU A 150 -26.53 -3.09 13.80
CA GLU A 150 -26.47 -4.55 13.69
C GLU A 150 -25.00 -5.03 13.67
N PRO A 151 -24.68 -6.19 14.26
CA PRO A 151 -23.34 -6.73 14.20
C PRO A 151 -22.94 -6.98 12.75
N GLN A 152 -21.78 -6.44 12.36
CA GLN A 152 -21.21 -6.60 11.04
C GLN A 152 -19.97 -7.47 11.13
N LEU A 153 -19.73 -8.23 10.07
CA LEU A 153 -18.52 -9.02 9.95
C LEU A 153 -17.36 -8.07 9.63
N LYS A 154 -16.32 -8.10 10.46
CA LYS A 154 -15.12 -7.27 10.30
C LYS A 154 -13.88 -8.15 10.25
N VAL A 155 -12.83 -7.61 9.63
CA VAL A 155 -11.54 -8.28 9.49
C VAL A 155 -10.49 -7.50 10.27
N ASP A 156 -9.81 -8.18 11.18
CA ASP A 156 -8.62 -7.65 11.83
C ASP A 156 -7.37 -8.31 11.27
N LEU A 157 -6.38 -7.50 10.91
CA LEU A 157 -5.04 -7.99 10.63
C LEU A 157 -4.35 -8.30 11.95
N ILE A 158 -3.94 -9.56 12.15
CA ILE A 158 -3.03 -9.91 13.24
C ILE A 158 -1.69 -9.21 12.97
N PRO A 159 -1.13 -8.43 13.92
CA PRO A 159 0.12 -7.72 13.73
C PRO A 159 1.23 -8.67 13.26
N ARG A 160 1.84 -8.33 12.12
CA ARG A 160 2.84 -9.19 11.48
C ARG A 160 4.08 -9.42 12.36
N GLN A 161 4.36 -8.50 13.28
CA GLN A 161 5.40 -8.60 14.30
C GLN A 161 5.22 -9.83 15.20
N ASN A 162 3.98 -10.25 15.41
CA ASN A 162 3.59 -11.34 16.29
C ASN A 162 3.46 -12.69 15.57
N VAL A 163 3.62 -12.74 14.24
CA VAL A 163 3.31 -13.93 13.45
C VAL A 163 4.58 -14.56 12.88
N LEU A 164 4.93 -15.73 13.39
CA LEU A 164 5.98 -16.59 12.87
C LEU A 164 5.40 -17.50 11.77
N SER A 165 5.26 -16.95 10.56
CA SER A 165 4.60 -17.66 9.44
C SER A 165 5.29 -18.99 9.07
N LYS A 166 6.62 -19.08 9.17
CA LYS A 166 7.39 -20.32 8.88
C LYS A 166 6.95 -21.49 9.76
N THR A 167 6.76 -21.27 11.06
CA THR A 167 6.37 -22.29 12.03
C THR A 167 4.86 -22.37 12.27
N GLY A 168 4.09 -21.38 11.81
CA GLY A 168 2.65 -21.33 12.03
C GLY A 168 2.27 -20.96 13.46
N VAL A 169 3.11 -20.15 14.13
CA VAL A 169 2.92 -19.71 15.52
C VAL A 169 2.59 -18.22 15.55
N MET A 170 1.58 -17.84 16.33
CA MET A 170 1.29 -16.45 16.70
C MET A 170 1.70 -16.25 18.15
N LEU A 171 2.54 -15.26 18.41
CA LEU A 171 3.00 -14.87 19.73
C LEU A 171 2.07 -13.80 20.32
N PHE A 172 1.60 -13.97 21.56
CA PHE A 172 0.78 -12.94 22.22
C PHE A 172 1.57 -11.64 22.44
N ASP A 173 2.85 -11.83 22.74
CA ASP A 173 3.87 -10.80 22.80
C ASP A 173 5.08 -11.25 21.96
N TYR A 174 5.48 -10.46 20.97
CA TYR A 174 6.64 -10.73 20.12
C TYR A 174 8.01 -10.72 20.84
N ASN A 175 8.08 -10.29 22.10
CA ASN A 175 9.27 -10.38 22.96
C ASN A 175 9.29 -11.65 23.83
N GLU A 176 8.19 -12.39 23.90
CA GLU A 176 8.07 -13.63 24.67
C GLU A 176 7.96 -14.85 23.74
N ASP A 177 8.32 -16.02 24.25
CA ASP A 177 8.19 -17.29 23.52
C ASP A 177 6.79 -17.91 23.62
N LYS A 178 5.86 -17.24 24.33
CA LYS A 178 4.49 -17.73 24.50
C LYS A 178 3.65 -17.40 23.27
N GLY A 179 3.15 -18.44 22.64
CA GLY A 179 2.27 -18.31 21.49
C GLY A 179 1.34 -19.50 21.30
N VAL A 180 0.51 -19.37 20.28
CA VAL A 180 -0.45 -20.37 19.84
C VAL A 180 -0.13 -20.78 18.41
N LYS A 181 -0.21 -22.08 18.13
CA LYS A 181 -0.11 -22.59 16.77
C LYS A 181 -1.42 -22.37 16.04
N TYR A 182 -1.56 -21.21 15.40
CA TYR A 182 -2.84 -20.80 14.79
C TYR A 182 -3.34 -21.74 13.70
N ARG A 183 -2.46 -22.52 13.05
CA ARG A 183 -2.84 -23.51 12.04
C ARG A 183 -3.46 -24.79 12.61
N GLU A 184 -3.24 -25.07 13.89
CA GLU A 184 -3.80 -26.25 14.58
C GLU A 184 -5.15 -25.93 15.26
N LEU A 185 -5.59 -24.66 15.21
CA LEU A 185 -6.85 -24.22 15.80
C LEU A 185 -8.06 -24.64 14.94
N PRO A 186 -9.19 -25.06 15.55
CA PRO A 186 -10.44 -25.34 14.83
C PRO A 186 -10.97 -24.15 14.02
N GLU A 187 -10.66 -22.93 14.46
CA GLU A 187 -11.06 -21.68 13.82
C GLU A 187 -10.28 -21.40 12.52
N PHE A 188 -9.15 -22.08 12.31
CA PHE A 188 -8.33 -21.93 11.12
C PHE A 188 -9.10 -22.36 9.87
N GLY A 189 -9.06 -21.51 8.85
CA GLY A 189 -9.78 -21.69 7.61
C GLY A 189 -11.25 -21.27 7.69
N THR A 190 -11.80 -20.94 8.86
CA THR A 190 -13.17 -20.36 9.01
C THR A 190 -13.08 -18.91 9.44
N TRP A 191 -12.55 -18.65 10.64
CA TRP A 191 -12.42 -17.30 11.19
C TRP A 191 -11.00 -16.76 11.01
N ILE A 192 -10.00 -17.64 11.00
CA ILE A 192 -8.60 -17.24 10.83
C ILE A 192 -8.15 -17.64 9.44
N LEU A 193 -7.71 -16.67 8.62
CA LEU A 193 -7.24 -16.91 7.25
C LEU A 193 -5.80 -16.40 7.08
N GLU A 194 -4.96 -17.25 6.47
CA GLU A 194 -3.58 -16.93 6.15
C GLU A 194 -3.40 -16.77 4.64
N PHE A 195 -2.74 -15.70 4.21
CA PHE A 195 -2.40 -15.40 2.82
C PHE A 195 -0.89 -15.24 2.63
N GLY A 196 -0.43 -15.49 1.41
CA GLY A 196 0.98 -15.41 1.04
C GLY A 196 1.73 -16.72 1.26
N LYS A 197 3.06 -16.63 1.24
CA LYS A 197 3.94 -17.79 1.35
C LYS A 197 4.65 -17.76 2.70
N PRO A 198 4.46 -18.78 3.55
CA PRO A 198 5.17 -18.91 4.82
C PRO A 198 6.69 -18.78 4.67
N GLY A 199 7.32 -17.95 5.49
CA GLY A 199 8.78 -17.76 5.46
C GLY A 199 9.31 -16.87 4.33
N GLU A 200 8.45 -16.26 3.50
CA GLU A 200 8.86 -15.22 2.56
C GLU A 200 8.94 -13.85 3.25
N LYS A 201 9.90 -13.02 2.81
CA LYS A 201 10.11 -11.66 3.35
C LYS A 201 9.27 -10.61 2.64
N GLY A 202 8.72 -10.95 1.47
CA GLY A 202 7.99 -10.03 0.61
C GLY A 202 8.88 -9.04 -0.15
N LEU A 203 8.24 -8.22 -0.98
CA LEU A 203 8.91 -7.21 -1.81
C LEU A 203 9.53 -6.08 -0.98
N LEU A 204 8.92 -5.71 0.15
CA LEU A 204 9.41 -4.61 0.99
C LEU A 204 10.85 -4.81 1.46
N ASN A 205 11.27 -6.07 1.70
CA ASN A 205 12.66 -6.37 2.05
C ASN A 205 13.67 -5.82 1.03
N LYS A 206 13.31 -5.87 -0.26
CA LYS A 206 14.17 -5.42 -1.35
C LYS A 206 14.17 -3.88 -1.46
N ALA A 207 13.11 -3.22 -1.00
CA ALA A 207 13.01 -1.75 -0.96
C ALA A 207 13.79 -1.13 0.21
N VAL A 208 14.00 -1.88 1.30
CA VAL A 208 14.70 -1.41 2.51
C VAL A 208 15.99 -0.63 2.23
N PRO A 209 16.99 -1.18 1.51
CA PRO A 209 18.25 -0.46 1.30
C PRO A 209 18.03 0.88 0.58
N HIS A 210 17.14 0.93 -0.42
CA HIS A 210 16.86 2.12 -1.20
C HIS A 210 16.17 3.21 -0.38
N ALA A 211 15.18 2.84 0.44
CA ALA A 211 14.53 3.79 1.34
C ALA A 211 15.50 4.34 2.40
N LEU A 212 16.36 3.48 2.98
CA LEU A 212 17.36 3.92 3.96
C LEU A 212 18.42 4.83 3.33
N PHE A 213 18.92 4.51 2.13
CA PHE A 213 19.88 5.35 1.42
C PHE A 213 19.30 6.70 1.04
N LYS A 214 18.05 6.72 0.56
CA LYS A 214 17.35 7.97 0.23
C LYS A 214 17.20 8.87 1.46
N ARG A 215 16.71 8.32 2.59
CA ARG A 215 16.57 9.08 3.84
C ARG A 215 17.90 9.62 4.36
N PHE A 216 18.97 8.83 4.24
CA PHE A 216 20.33 9.28 4.57
C PHE A 216 20.80 10.41 3.66
N ALA A 217 20.66 10.25 2.34
CA ALA A 217 21.04 11.27 1.36
C ALA A 217 20.26 12.58 1.55
N GLN A 218 18.96 12.49 1.87
CA GLN A 218 18.12 13.64 2.19
C GLN A 218 18.61 14.39 3.44
N SER A 219 19.01 13.66 4.49
CA SER A 219 19.61 14.26 5.70
C SER A 219 20.90 15.00 5.37
N CYS A 220 21.82 14.36 4.66
CA CYS A 220 23.10 14.98 4.27
C CYS A 220 22.91 16.17 3.33
N TRP A 221 21.93 16.10 2.42
CA TRP A 221 21.63 17.23 1.54
C TRP A 221 21.01 18.39 2.33
N SER A 222 20.14 18.12 3.31
CA SER A 222 19.62 19.17 4.21
C SER A 222 20.75 19.88 4.97
N GLU A 223 21.68 19.12 5.55
CA GLU A 223 22.86 19.67 6.24
C GLU A 223 23.74 20.51 5.29
N LEU A 224 23.93 20.03 4.05
CA LEU A 224 24.67 20.76 3.02
C LEU A 224 23.97 22.09 2.69
N CYS A 225 22.65 22.07 2.50
CA CYS A 225 21.85 23.26 2.20
C CYS A 225 21.92 24.30 3.34
N GLU A 226 22.00 23.87 4.60
CA GLU A 226 22.20 24.76 5.74
C GLU A 226 23.55 25.48 5.68
N ILE A 227 24.64 24.74 5.41
CA ILE A 227 25.99 25.28 5.31
C ILE A 227 26.13 26.21 4.09
N TYR A 228 25.58 25.81 2.94
CA TYR A 228 25.64 26.63 1.71
C TYR A 228 24.72 27.84 1.77
N GLY A 229 23.57 27.73 2.44
CA GLY A 229 22.62 28.85 2.61
C GLY A 229 23.17 29.96 3.48
N ILE A 230 23.99 29.62 4.49
CA ILE A 230 24.67 30.58 5.36
C ILE A 230 26.16 30.20 5.45
N PRO A 231 26.98 30.61 4.46
CA PRO A 231 28.39 30.21 4.43
C PRO A 231 29.15 30.79 5.64
N PRO A 232 30.10 30.02 6.20
CA PRO A 232 30.93 30.50 7.30
C PRO A 232 31.79 31.67 6.87
N ARG A 233 32.00 32.62 7.79
CA ARG A 233 32.73 33.86 7.53
C ARG A 233 34.11 33.80 8.16
N VAL A 234 35.12 34.27 7.44
CA VAL A 234 36.50 34.34 7.92
C VAL A 234 36.92 35.79 7.99
N TYR A 235 37.32 36.24 9.19
CA TYR A 235 37.88 37.56 9.43
C TYR A 235 39.37 37.42 9.74
N LYS A 236 40.22 37.93 8.84
CA LYS A 236 41.67 37.96 9.04
C LYS A 236 42.05 39.20 9.83
N THR A 237 42.69 39.03 10.98
CA THR A 237 43.15 40.14 11.82
C THR A 237 44.36 39.72 12.62
N ASP A 238 45.19 40.67 13.05
CA ASP A 238 46.35 40.37 13.89
C ASP A 238 45.87 39.82 15.25
N ALA A 239 46.15 38.54 15.52
CA ALA A 239 45.75 37.89 16.76
C ALA A 239 46.53 38.41 17.98
N SER A 240 47.63 39.14 17.76
CA SER A 240 48.44 39.74 18.82
C SER A 240 47.91 41.08 19.33
N ASP A 241 46.94 41.72 18.65
CA ASP A 241 46.22 42.92 19.11
C ASP A 241 44.85 42.56 19.71
N PRO A 242 44.68 42.56 21.04
CA PRO A 242 43.40 42.26 21.69
C PRO A 242 42.27 43.22 21.31
N ALA A 243 42.59 44.47 20.95
CA ALA A 243 41.59 45.45 20.53
C ALA A 243 41.06 45.15 19.13
N ALA A 244 41.92 44.69 18.21
CA ALA A 244 41.52 44.24 16.87
C ALA A 244 40.64 42.99 16.94
N VAL A 245 41.02 42.00 17.74
CA VAL A 245 40.22 40.78 17.96
C VAL A 245 38.87 41.12 18.59
N SER A 246 38.81 42.02 19.58
CA SER A 246 37.55 42.43 20.21
C SER A 246 36.61 43.17 19.26
N ARG A 247 37.13 44.00 18.35
CA ARG A 247 36.32 44.65 17.29
C ARG A 247 35.80 43.64 16.29
N GLY A 248 36.65 42.71 15.84
CA GLY A 248 36.28 41.64 14.93
C GLY A 248 35.18 40.75 15.53
N LYS A 249 35.31 40.37 16.82
CA LYS A 249 34.31 39.58 17.54
C LYS A 249 32.96 40.30 17.61
N LYS A 250 32.94 41.59 17.98
CA LYS A 250 31.70 42.38 18.04
C LYS A 250 31.03 42.50 16.67
N MET A 251 31.82 42.79 15.63
CA MET A 251 31.33 42.87 14.25
C MET A 251 30.72 41.54 13.79
N MET A 252 31.37 40.40 14.05
CA MET A 252 30.86 39.09 13.66
C MET A 252 29.59 38.69 14.45
N GLN A 253 29.50 39.06 15.74
CA GLN A 253 28.30 38.83 16.55
C GLN A 253 27.11 39.67 16.10
N ASP A 254 27.32 40.94 15.74
CA ASP A 254 26.27 41.85 15.27
C ASP A 254 25.76 41.47 13.86
N MET A 255 26.58 40.79 13.05
CA MET A 255 26.25 40.38 11.68
C MET A 255 25.42 39.09 11.56
N GLY A 256 24.98 38.47 12.67
CA GLY A 256 23.96 37.41 12.69
C GLY A 256 24.46 35.99 12.96
N SER A 257 23.65 34.99 12.56
CA SER A 257 23.72 33.58 13.00
C SER A 257 24.72 32.67 12.28
N ALA A 258 25.47 33.19 11.29
CA ALA A 258 26.46 32.42 10.56
C ALA A 258 27.62 31.99 11.48
N ALA A 259 28.18 30.79 11.26
CA ALA A 259 29.45 30.43 11.87
C ALA A 259 30.56 31.38 11.40
N TRP A 260 31.43 31.82 12.30
CA TRP A 260 32.51 32.76 11.99
C TRP A 260 33.83 32.34 12.65
N PHE A 261 34.92 32.64 11.98
CA PHE A 261 36.29 32.35 12.42
C PHE A 261 37.12 33.63 12.36
N ILE A 262 37.88 33.89 13.41
CA ILE A 262 38.92 34.93 13.42
C ILE A 262 40.24 34.19 13.29
N ILE A 263 41.00 34.49 12.24
CA ILE A 263 42.27 33.84 11.93
C ILE A 263 43.35 34.92 11.90
N ASP A 264 44.53 34.58 12.43
CA ASP A 264 45.68 35.47 12.36
C ASP A 264 46.10 35.75 10.90
N THR A 265 46.71 36.89 10.63
CA THR A 265 47.20 37.19 9.27
C THR A 265 48.38 36.31 8.86
N THR A 266 49.11 35.72 9.82
CA THR A 266 50.25 34.84 9.57
C THR A 266 49.92 33.37 9.55
N GLU A 267 48.74 32.98 10.05
CA GLU A 267 48.27 31.59 10.07
C GLU A 267 47.28 31.36 8.92
N GLU A 268 47.58 30.40 8.03
CA GLU A 268 46.64 29.98 7.00
C GLU A 268 45.97 28.67 7.41
N PHE A 269 44.66 28.74 7.66
CA PHE A 269 43.82 27.55 7.80
C PHE A 269 43.13 27.28 6.47
N GLU A 270 43.70 26.36 5.68
CA GLU A 270 43.07 25.85 4.47
C GLU A 270 42.36 24.54 4.76
N TRP A 271 41.08 24.45 4.38
CA TRP A 271 40.43 23.14 4.27
C TRP A 271 41.16 22.35 3.18
N ALA A 272 41.58 21.11 3.50
CA ALA A 272 42.04 20.19 2.46
C ALA A 272 41.00 20.19 1.34
N LYS A 273 41.40 20.51 0.10
CA LYS A 273 40.48 20.66 -1.04
C LYS A 273 39.62 19.41 -1.19
N GLY A 274 38.46 19.41 -0.54
CA GLY A 274 37.37 18.51 -0.85
C GLY A 274 36.93 18.79 -2.28
N VAL A 275 36.47 17.75 -2.97
CA VAL A 275 35.94 17.89 -4.32
C VAL A 275 34.84 18.95 -4.28
N ASN A 276 34.99 20.03 -5.06
CA ASN A 276 34.03 21.12 -5.12
C ASN A 276 32.73 20.57 -5.73
N THR A 277 31.80 20.11 -4.88
CA THR A 277 30.55 19.47 -5.29
C THR A 277 29.37 20.33 -4.88
N ASN A 278 28.42 20.52 -5.80
CA ASN A 278 27.20 21.29 -5.56
C ASN A 278 26.11 20.48 -4.83
N GLY A 279 26.47 19.30 -4.28
CA GLY A 279 25.51 18.37 -3.67
C GLY A 279 24.84 17.40 -4.65
N ASP A 280 25.17 17.47 -5.95
CA ASP A 280 24.55 16.62 -7.00
C ASP A 280 24.66 15.11 -6.71
N VAL A 281 25.70 14.68 -6.00
CA VAL A 281 25.88 13.28 -5.60
C VAL A 281 24.71 12.77 -4.76
N TYR A 282 24.18 13.60 -3.84
CA TYR A 282 23.04 13.25 -3.01
C TYR A 282 21.76 13.18 -3.83
N SER A 283 21.55 14.15 -4.73
CA SER A 283 20.42 14.16 -5.66
C SER A 283 20.39 12.92 -6.55
N ASN A 284 21.54 12.55 -7.11
CA ASN A 284 21.69 11.36 -7.95
C ASN A 284 21.43 10.07 -7.17
N LEU A 285 21.87 9.98 -5.92
CA LEU A 285 21.61 8.81 -5.07
C LEU A 285 20.12 8.68 -4.70
N MET A 286 19.44 9.79 -4.40
CA MET A 286 18.00 9.78 -4.14
C MET A 286 17.24 9.38 -5.40
N THR A 287 17.58 9.95 -6.55
CA THR A 287 16.96 9.63 -7.85
C THR A 287 17.18 8.16 -8.22
N PHE A 288 18.38 7.63 -8.01
CA PHE A 288 18.65 6.20 -8.18
C PHE A 288 17.76 5.34 -7.28
N SER A 289 17.65 5.70 -6.00
CA SER A 289 16.84 4.96 -5.02
C SER A 289 15.34 5.00 -5.37
N ASP A 290 14.85 6.15 -5.83
CA ASP A 290 13.47 6.34 -6.28
C ASP A 290 13.16 5.49 -7.52
N ASN A 291 14.07 5.48 -8.49
CA ASN A 291 13.93 4.65 -9.69
C ASN A 291 13.93 3.15 -9.35
N GLN A 292 14.75 2.70 -8.39
CA GLN A 292 14.75 1.30 -7.95
C GLN A 292 13.46 0.93 -7.21
N ASN A 293 12.94 1.81 -6.35
CA ASN A 293 11.66 1.61 -5.66
C ASN A 293 10.49 1.53 -6.66
N SER A 294 10.45 2.45 -7.64
CA SER A 294 9.44 2.45 -8.70
C SER A 294 9.51 1.18 -9.56
N LEU A 295 10.72 0.77 -9.99
CA LEU A 295 10.93 -0.46 -10.75
C LEU A 295 10.51 -1.71 -9.97
N LEU A 296 10.77 -1.75 -8.66
CA LEU A 296 10.43 -2.89 -7.80
C LEU A 296 8.92 -3.09 -7.63
N ILE A 297 8.16 -1.99 -7.47
CA ILE A 297 6.72 -2.05 -7.16
C ILE A 297 5.87 -2.03 -8.44
N SER A 298 6.21 -1.14 -9.37
CA SER A 298 5.42 -0.84 -10.58
C SER A 298 6.00 -1.47 -11.85
N GLY A 299 7.18 -2.10 -11.78
CA GLY A 299 7.80 -2.78 -12.91
C GLY A 299 8.41 -1.86 -13.98
N ALA A 300 8.22 -0.55 -13.82
CA ALA A 300 8.75 0.50 -14.67
C ALA A 300 9.09 1.72 -13.82
N ILE A 301 9.95 2.60 -14.34
CA ILE A 301 10.17 3.91 -13.74
C ILE A 301 8.98 4.78 -14.16
N VAL A 302 8.05 4.99 -13.23
CA VAL A 302 6.91 5.90 -13.42
C VAL A 302 7.37 7.29 -13.01
N GLY A 303 7.95 8.01 -13.95
CA GLY A 303 8.32 9.41 -13.74
C GLY A 303 7.08 10.29 -13.84
N GLN A 304 6.87 11.19 -12.86
CA GLN A 304 5.98 12.35 -13.00
C GLN A 304 6.72 13.55 -13.65
N ASP A 305 7.88 13.30 -14.27
CA ASP A 305 8.74 14.35 -14.79
C ASP A 305 8.21 14.87 -16.14
N THR A 306 7.54 16.02 -16.08
CA THR A 306 7.02 16.75 -17.23
C THR A 306 8.13 17.32 -18.14
N LYS A 307 9.40 17.32 -17.72
CA LYS A 307 10.49 17.97 -18.45
C LYS A 307 11.12 17.08 -19.53
N HIS A 308 11.11 15.76 -19.34
CA HIS A 308 11.67 14.77 -20.28
C HIS A 308 10.73 13.59 -20.59
N GLY A 309 9.49 13.64 -20.08
CA GLY A 309 8.42 12.69 -20.38
C GLY A 309 8.08 12.66 -21.87
N SER A 310 8.06 11.47 -22.46
CA SER A 310 7.42 11.22 -23.75
C SER A 310 6.18 10.40 -23.48
N ASN A 311 5.03 10.82 -24.01
CA ASN A 311 3.75 10.11 -23.84
C ASN A 311 3.89 8.59 -24.08
N SER A 312 4.69 8.20 -25.07
CA SER A 312 4.95 6.79 -25.40
C SER A 312 5.62 5.99 -24.27
N LYS A 313 6.52 6.60 -23.51
CA LYS A 313 7.21 5.97 -22.38
C LYS A 313 6.27 5.84 -21.19
N GLU A 314 5.50 6.90 -20.90
CA GLU A 314 4.52 6.89 -19.81
C GLU A 314 3.42 5.85 -20.08
N GLU A 315 2.90 5.78 -21.30
CA GLU A 315 1.93 4.77 -21.70
C GLU A 315 2.48 3.34 -21.55
N THR A 316 3.76 3.13 -21.90
CA THR A 316 4.42 1.82 -21.74
C THR A 316 4.59 1.47 -20.25
N SER A 317 4.99 2.43 -19.42
CA SER A 317 5.11 2.25 -17.97
C SER A 317 3.75 1.94 -17.33
N GLN A 318 2.68 2.63 -17.73
CA GLN A 318 1.33 2.36 -17.26
C GLN A 318 0.86 0.97 -17.67
N LYS A 319 1.10 0.54 -18.92
CA LYS A 319 0.78 -0.83 -19.36
C LYS A 319 1.50 -1.90 -18.53
N LEU A 320 2.73 -1.66 -18.09
CA LEU A 320 3.45 -2.59 -17.20
C LEU A 320 2.84 -2.62 -15.79
N LEU A 321 2.46 -1.46 -15.25
CA LEU A 321 1.74 -1.38 -13.98
C LEU A 321 0.40 -2.12 -14.06
N THR A 322 -0.42 -1.87 -15.09
CA THR A 322 -1.69 -2.58 -15.31
C THR A 322 -1.50 -4.09 -15.36
N LYS A 323 -0.44 -4.59 -16.03
CA LYS A 323 -0.14 -6.04 -16.02
C LYS A 323 0.15 -6.58 -14.63
N LEU A 324 0.82 -5.81 -13.77
CA LEU A 324 1.06 -6.19 -12.38
C LEU A 324 -0.23 -6.15 -11.55
N VAL A 325 -1.10 -5.17 -11.79
CA VAL A 325 -2.43 -5.09 -11.17
C VAL A 325 -3.29 -6.30 -11.59
N MET A 326 -3.30 -6.68 -12.87
CA MET A 326 -4.00 -7.89 -13.32
C MET A 326 -3.46 -9.16 -12.64
N ALA A 327 -2.15 -9.24 -12.43
CA ALA A 327 -1.54 -10.32 -11.65
C ALA A 327 -1.87 -10.24 -10.14
N ASP A 328 -2.30 -9.09 -9.65
CA ASP A 328 -2.83 -8.91 -8.29
C ASP A 328 -4.25 -9.37 -8.19
N MET A 329 -5.10 -8.92 -9.11
CA MET A 329 -6.49 -9.36 -9.27
C MET A 329 -6.57 -10.88 -9.38
N ALA A 330 -5.73 -11.52 -10.19
CA ALA A 330 -5.69 -12.98 -10.30
C ALA A 330 -5.29 -13.68 -8.99
N LEU A 331 -4.38 -13.09 -8.20
CA LEU A 331 -4.03 -13.63 -6.88
C LEU A 331 -5.21 -13.49 -5.90
N VAL A 332 -5.89 -12.35 -5.94
CA VAL A 332 -7.08 -12.09 -5.13
C VAL A 332 -8.16 -13.10 -5.48
N GLU A 333 -8.48 -13.28 -6.75
CA GLU A 333 -9.47 -14.25 -7.21
C GLU A 333 -9.13 -15.68 -6.76
N MET A 334 -7.86 -16.08 -6.85
CA MET A 334 -7.38 -17.37 -6.36
C MET A 334 -7.63 -17.54 -4.85
N TYR A 335 -7.25 -16.57 -4.01
CA TYR A 335 -7.43 -16.67 -2.55
C TYR A 335 -8.88 -16.49 -2.11
N MET A 336 -9.64 -15.64 -2.80
CA MET A 336 -11.06 -15.43 -2.57
C MET A 336 -11.79 -16.77 -2.76
N ASN A 337 -11.59 -17.43 -3.90
CA ASN A 337 -12.28 -18.68 -4.20
C ASN A 337 -11.76 -19.89 -3.41
N SER A 338 -10.46 -19.96 -3.10
CA SER A 338 -9.88 -21.11 -2.40
C SER A 338 -10.02 -21.06 -0.87
N LYS A 339 -10.02 -19.86 -0.27
CA LYS A 339 -10.01 -19.70 1.19
C LYS A 339 -11.16 -18.86 1.71
N VAL A 340 -11.41 -17.67 1.14
CA VAL A 340 -12.35 -16.69 1.70
C VAL A 340 -13.80 -17.10 1.50
N MET A 341 -14.23 -17.38 0.26
CA MET A 341 -15.61 -17.77 -0.05
C MET A 341 -16.03 -19.04 0.71
N PRO A 342 -15.20 -20.11 0.78
CA PRO A 342 -15.52 -21.27 1.63
C PRO A 342 -15.59 -20.96 3.13
N ALA A 343 -14.84 -19.97 3.60
CA ALA A 343 -14.86 -19.54 5.00
C ALA A 343 -16.12 -18.72 5.32
N LEU A 344 -16.47 -17.75 4.47
CA LEU A 344 -17.70 -16.97 4.56
C LEU A 344 -18.95 -17.84 4.46
N ALA A 345 -18.92 -18.89 3.62
CA ALA A 345 -19.99 -19.86 3.54
C ALA A 345 -20.18 -20.68 4.83
N ARG A 346 -19.08 -21.04 5.51
CA ARG A 346 -19.14 -21.70 6.82
C ARG A 346 -19.58 -20.78 7.95
N ILE A 347 -19.28 -19.48 7.85
CA ILE A 347 -19.78 -18.45 8.76
C ILE A 347 -21.28 -18.17 8.53
N GLY A 348 -21.78 -18.42 7.31
CA GLY A 348 -23.17 -18.16 6.90
C GLY A 348 -23.38 -16.75 6.31
N ALA A 349 -22.30 -16.05 5.95
CA ALA A 349 -22.37 -14.71 5.36
C ALA A 349 -22.65 -14.75 3.84
N VAL A 350 -22.22 -15.82 3.16
CA VAL A 350 -22.39 -16.03 1.72
C VAL A 350 -22.96 -17.43 1.49
N PRO A 351 -23.86 -17.67 0.52
CA PRO A 351 -24.32 -19.01 0.24
C PRO A 351 -23.20 -19.94 -0.24
N ALA A 352 -23.37 -21.24 0.00
CA ALA A 352 -22.45 -22.25 -0.55
C ALA A 352 -22.45 -22.23 -2.09
N ASP A 353 -21.34 -22.62 -2.70
CA ASP A 353 -21.12 -22.68 -4.16
C ASP A 353 -21.03 -21.34 -4.91
N TYR A 354 -20.92 -20.21 -4.20
CA TYR A 354 -20.64 -18.92 -4.81
C TYR A 354 -19.16 -18.75 -5.14
N VAL A 355 -18.91 -18.12 -6.30
CA VAL A 355 -17.59 -17.86 -6.85
C VAL A 355 -17.43 -16.36 -7.05
N PHE A 356 -16.27 -15.86 -6.67
CA PHE A 356 -15.82 -14.50 -6.93
C PHE A 356 -15.11 -14.44 -8.28
N ASN A 357 -15.50 -13.51 -9.14
CA ASN A 357 -14.79 -13.21 -10.39
C ASN A 357 -14.72 -11.70 -10.56
N TRP A 358 -13.58 -11.20 -11.05
CA TRP A 358 -13.49 -9.80 -11.45
C TRP A 358 -14.35 -9.55 -12.69
N GLU A 359 -14.97 -8.38 -12.77
CA GLU A 359 -15.54 -7.90 -14.00
C GLU A 359 -14.41 -7.47 -14.92
N ILE A 360 -14.28 -8.14 -16.07
CA ILE A 360 -13.33 -7.72 -17.09
C ILE A 360 -14.00 -6.57 -17.82
N SER A 361 -13.62 -5.34 -17.50
CA SER A 361 -14.01 -4.20 -18.31
C SER A 361 -13.40 -4.36 -19.70
N GLU A 362 -14.26 -4.59 -20.70
CA GLU A 362 -13.84 -4.57 -22.09
C GLU A 362 -13.42 -3.14 -22.41
N ASP A 363 -12.20 -2.94 -22.92
CA ASP A 363 -11.81 -1.65 -23.45
C ASP A 363 -12.68 -1.33 -24.66
N LEU A 364 -13.73 -0.53 -24.42
CA LEU A 364 -14.71 -0.12 -25.40
C LEU A 364 -14.05 0.56 -26.60
N GLN A 365 -12.92 1.25 -26.43
CA GLN A 365 -12.20 1.89 -27.53
C GLN A 365 -11.61 0.83 -28.48
N THR A 366 -10.90 -0.16 -27.92
CA THR A 366 -10.34 -1.26 -28.70
C THR A 366 -11.45 -2.13 -29.33
N LEU A 367 -12.55 -2.36 -28.61
CA LEU A 367 -13.72 -3.09 -29.13
C LEU A 367 -14.35 -2.34 -30.31
N TRP A 368 -14.49 -1.02 -30.18
CA TRP A 368 -15.00 -0.15 -31.24
C TRP A 368 -14.09 -0.17 -32.47
N ASP A 369 -12.77 -0.02 -32.30
CA ASP A 369 -11.82 -0.04 -33.41
C ASP A 369 -11.84 -1.38 -34.17
N ARG A 370 -11.95 -2.50 -33.45
CA ARG A 370 -12.15 -3.83 -34.06
C ARG A 370 -13.49 -3.93 -34.77
N THR A 371 -14.54 -3.35 -34.21
CA THR A 371 -15.89 -3.32 -34.81
C THR A 371 -15.89 -2.50 -36.11
N VAL A 372 -15.25 -1.33 -36.13
CA VAL A 372 -15.09 -0.50 -37.33
C VAL A 372 -14.28 -1.21 -38.41
N GLN A 373 -13.23 -1.94 -38.04
CA GLN A 373 -12.46 -2.75 -38.98
C GLN A 373 -13.28 -3.94 -39.50
N ALA A 374 -14.09 -4.57 -38.65
CA ALA A 374 -14.96 -5.68 -39.04
C ALA A 374 -16.11 -5.24 -39.95
N LEU A 375 -16.68 -4.04 -39.74
CA LEU A 375 -17.73 -3.43 -40.57
C LEU A 375 -17.33 -3.27 -42.05
N ALA A 376 -16.04 -3.27 -42.36
CA ALA A 376 -15.56 -3.23 -43.75
C ALA A 376 -15.73 -4.57 -44.49
N PHE A 377 -15.89 -5.68 -43.76
CA PHE A 377 -15.94 -7.04 -44.32
C PHE A 377 -17.17 -7.84 -43.89
N PHE A 378 -17.81 -7.46 -42.80
CA PHE A 378 -18.95 -8.18 -42.19
C PHE A 378 -20.02 -7.19 -41.74
N ASP A 379 -21.28 -7.61 -41.85
CA ASP A 379 -22.40 -6.87 -41.27
C ASP A 379 -22.43 -7.10 -39.75
N VAL A 380 -22.42 -6.02 -38.98
CA VAL A 380 -22.51 -6.06 -37.52
C VAL A 380 -23.94 -5.78 -37.10
N ASP A 381 -24.44 -6.57 -36.14
CA ASP A 381 -25.81 -6.44 -35.62
C ASP A 381 -26.04 -5.08 -34.93
N PRO A 382 -27.00 -4.26 -35.41
CA PRO A 382 -27.36 -3.00 -34.78
C PRO A 382 -27.83 -3.12 -33.32
N GLU A 383 -28.47 -4.23 -32.93
CA GLU A 383 -28.93 -4.43 -31.54
C GLU A 383 -27.75 -4.65 -30.60
N TRP A 384 -26.72 -5.37 -31.05
CA TRP A 384 -25.48 -5.56 -30.30
C TRP A 384 -24.70 -4.26 -30.13
N ILE A 385 -24.61 -3.41 -31.17
CA ILE A 385 -23.95 -2.09 -31.07
C ILE A 385 -24.69 -1.19 -30.08
N LYS A 386 -26.02 -1.22 -30.09
CA LYS A 386 -26.85 -0.44 -29.18
C LYS A 386 -26.64 -0.86 -27.73
N ASP A 387 -26.63 -2.16 -27.44
CA ASP A 387 -26.45 -2.71 -26.09
C ASP A 387 -25.03 -2.47 -25.56
N LYS A 388 -24.01 -2.66 -26.40
CA LYS A 388 -22.60 -2.56 -25.98
C LYS A 388 -22.02 -1.14 -25.97
N PHE A 389 -22.45 -0.26 -26.87
CA PHE A 389 -21.89 1.10 -26.99
C PHE A 389 -22.89 2.21 -26.67
N GLY A 390 -24.16 1.89 -26.42
CA GLY A 390 -25.20 2.89 -26.11
C GLY A 390 -25.56 3.81 -27.29
N ILE A 391 -25.20 3.43 -28.51
CA ILE A 391 -25.48 4.22 -29.72
C ILE A 391 -26.85 3.82 -30.28
N GLU A 392 -27.78 4.78 -30.39
CA GLU A 392 -29.06 4.55 -31.05
C GLU A 392 -28.88 4.46 -32.58
N VAL A 393 -28.93 3.23 -33.12
CA VAL A 393 -28.86 3.00 -34.57
C VAL A 393 -30.25 3.22 -35.18
N THR A 394 -30.41 4.27 -35.97
CA THR A 394 -31.69 4.66 -36.60
C THR A 394 -31.93 4.06 -38.01
N GLY A 395 -31.08 3.13 -38.45
CA GLY A 395 -31.23 2.36 -39.69
C GLY A 395 -29.91 2.20 -40.48
N VAL A 396 -29.92 1.32 -41.49
CA VAL A 396 -28.77 1.09 -42.39
C VAL A 396 -28.71 2.23 -43.43
N LYS A 397 -27.58 2.94 -43.54
CA LYS A 397 -27.35 3.86 -44.66
C LYS A 397 -27.31 3.05 -45.96
N GLN A 398 -28.31 3.23 -46.82
CA GLN A 398 -28.26 2.71 -48.19
C GLN A 398 -27.14 3.46 -48.95
N ASN A 399 -26.03 2.79 -49.21
CA ASN A 399 -25.03 3.30 -50.14
C ASN A 399 -25.65 3.35 -51.54
N ALA A 400 -25.66 4.54 -52.14
CA ALA A 400 -26.17 4.75 -53.50
C ALA A 400 -25.40 3.85 -54.48
N VAL A 401 -26.11 2.91 -55.09
CA VAL A 401 -25.60 2.09 -56.21
C VAL A 401 -25.26 3.06 -57.35
N PRO A 402 -24.03 3.06 -57.91
CA PRO A 402 -23.76 3.77 -59.16
C PRO A 402 -24.53 3.04 -60.27
N ILE A 403 -25.54 3.70 -60.84
CA ILE A 403 -26.32 3.17 -61.97
C ILE A 403 -25.38 3.01 -63.18
N PRO A 404 -25.18 1.80 -63.74
CA PRO A 404 -24.44 1.64 -64.98
C PRO A 404 -25.37 1.89 -66.18
N GLY A 405 -25.06 2.90 -66.98
CA GLY A 405 -25.47 2.97 -68.39
C GLY A 405 -26.62 3.92 -68.74
N THR A 406 -26.31 5.18 -69.02
CA THR A 406 -27.03 5.98 -70.02
C THR A 406 -26.03 6.44 -71.07
N ASN A 407 -25.86 5.64 -72.12
CA ASN A 407 -25.23 6.07 -73.36
C ASN A 407 -26.10 7.17 -73.98
N LEU A 408 -25.77 8.43 -73.69
CA LEU A 408 -26.30 9.57 -74.42
C LEU A 408 -25.62 9.58 -75.80
N ASN A 409 -26.29 9.01 -76.80
CA ASN A 409 -25.91 9.13 -78.20
C ASN A 409 -25.99 10.60 -78.62
N ALA A 410 -24.84 11.27 -78.74
CA ALA A 410 -24.70 12.65 -79.21
C ALA A 410 -24.80 12.77 -80.75
N ALA A 411 -25.68 11.98 -81.39
CA ALA A 411 -25.85 11.96 -82.85
C ALA A 411 -27.25 12.39 -83.33
N ASP A 412 -28.24 12.53 -82.44
CA ASP A 412 -29.62 12.88 -82.82
C ASP A 412 -29.96 14.39 -82.74
N TYR A 413 -28.94 15.27 -82.63
CA TYR A 413 -29.14 16.73 -82.56
C TYR A 413 -28.60 17.53 -83.77
N PHE A 414 -28.25 16.88 -84.89
CA PHE A 414 -27.66 17.58 -86.04
C PHE A 414 -28.45 17.56 -87.36
N PHE A 415 -29.65 16.98 -87.42
CA PHE A 415 -30.56 17.18 -88.56
C PHE A 415 -32.03 17.18 -88.14
N THR A 416 -32.57 18.38 -87.87
CA THR A 416 -33.91 18.85 -88.29
C THR A 416 -34.01 20.34 -88.10
#